data_AF-A0A3M1PMY1-F1
#
_entry.id   AF-A0A3M1PMY1-F1
#
_cell.length_a   1.000
_cell.length_b   1.000
_cell.length_c   1.000
_cell.angle_alpha   90.00
_cell.angle_beta   90.00
_cell.angle_gamma   90.00
#
_symmetry.space_group_name_H-M   'P 1'
#
loop_
_entity.id
_entity.type
_entity.pdbx_description
1 polymer ?
#
loop_
_entity_poly.entity_id
_entity_poly.type
_entity_poly.pdbx_seq_one_letter_code
_entity_poly.pdbx_strand_id
1 'polypeptide(L)'
;MFAVLTALLPFVILGVLELGLRVANYGGNTSLFLSAGGDYANYYICNPIVGRRYFFFYFTIPDPPNDVFLKQKPANGYRIFALGGSTTAGYPYGNNIMFRAFCRNASRTSSPTAPSRWSTPR
;
A
#
# COMPACT_ATOMS: atom_id res chain seq x y z
N MET A 1 -18.37 20.34 -33.42
CA MET A 1 -19.28 19.30 -32.89
C MET A 1 -18.74 17.89 -33.18
N PHE A 2 -18.58 17.47 -34.44
CA PHE A 2 -18.14 16.12 -34.82
C PHE A 2 -16.76 15.72 -34.22
N ALA A 3 -15.75 16.59 -34.32
CA ALA A 3 -14.42 16.30 -33.78
C ALA A 3 -14.38 16.05 -32.26
N VAL A 4 -15.26 16.70 -31.50
CA VAL A 4 -15.37 16.53 -30.05
C VAL A 4 -15.94 15.15 -29.71
N LEU A 5 -16.94 14.70 -30.46
CA LEU A 5 -17.51 13.35 -30.31
C LEU A 5 -16.48 12.27 -30.65
N THR A 6 -15.72 12.44 -31.74
CA THR A 6 -14.65 11.51 -32.13
C THR A 6 -13.55 11.44 -31.08
N ALA A 7 -13.19 12.58 -30.47
CA ALA A 7 -12.19 12.62 -29.41
C ALA A 7 -12.68 11.99 -28.08
N LEU A 8 -13.96 12.12 -27.75
CA LEU A 8 -14.55 11.55 -26.53
C LEU A 8 -14.87 10.05 -26.64
N LEU A 9 -15.16 9.56 -27.85
CA LEU A 9 -15.50 8.16 -28.11
C LEU A 9 -14.53 7.14 -27.47
N PRO A 10 -13.19 7.24 -27.62
CA PRO A 10 -12.27 6.28 -27.00
C PRO A 10 -12.35 6.29 -25.47
N PHE A 11 -12.55 7.46 -24.85
CA PHE A 11 -12.68 7.56 -23.39
C PHE A 11 -13.98 6.94 -22.90
N VAL A 12 -15.07 7.10 -23.64
CA VAL A 12 -16.36 6.45 -23.30
C VAL A 12 -16.25 4.93 -23.41
N ILE A 13 -15.64 4.42 -24.48
CA ILE A 13 -15.42 2.98 -24.67
C ILE A 13 -14.57 2.40 -23.52
N LEU A 14 -13.45 3.06 -23.19
CA LEU A 14 -12.60 2.66 -22.08
C LEU A 14 -13.33 2.75 -20.73
N GLY A 15 -14.16 3.78 -20.53
CA GLY A 15 -14.96 3.97 -19.33
C GLY A 15 -16.00 2.85 -19.15
N VAL A 16 -16.72 2.48 -20.21
CA VAL A 16 -17.69 1.36 -20.17
C VAL A 16 -16.98 0.04 -19.93
N LEU A 17 -15.83 -0.19 -20.58
CA LEU A 17 -15.03 -1.40 -20.38
C LEU A 17 -14.56 -1.53 -18.92
N GLU A 18 -13.97 -0.48 -18.37
CA GLU A 18 -13.52 -0.42 -16.97
C GLU A 18 -14.70 -0.66 -16.01
N LEU A 19 -15.86 -0.07 -16.28
CA LEU A 19 -17.05 -0.24 -15.45
C LEU A 19 -17.58 -1.68 -15.52
N GLY A 20 -17.58 -2.30 -16.70
CA GLY A 20 -17.89 -3.70 -16.89
C GLY A 20 -16.95 -4.62 -16.10
N LEU A 21 -15.64 -4.36 -16.15
CA LEU A 21 -14.63 -5.10 -15.37
C LEU A 21 -14.85 -4.94 -13.86
N ARG A 22 -15.20 -3.74 -13.40
CA ARG A 22 -15.50 -3.47 -11.98
C ARG A 22 -16.75 -4.19 -11.49
N VAL A 23 -17.83 -4.18 -12.28
CA VAL A 23 -19.08 -4.89 -11.94
C VAL A 23 -18.87 -6.41 -11.93
N ALA A 24 -18.07 -6.93 -12.86
CA ALA A 24 -17.67 -8.34 -12.88
C ALA A 24 -16.68 -8.73 -11.77
N ASN A 25 -16.25 -7.77 -10.92
CA ASN A 25 -15.25 -7.95 -9.86
C ASN A 25 -13.94 -8.58 -10.39
N TYR A 26 -13.57 -8.21 -11.63
CA TYR A 26 -12.41 -8.75 -12.31
C TYR A 26 -11.13 -8.24 -11.62
N GLY A 27 -10.29 -9.17 -11.15
CA GLY A 27 -9.07 -8.86 -10.40
C GLY A 27 -9.22 -8.81 -8.87
N GLY A 28 -10.43 -8.98 -8.33
CA GLY A 28 -10.70 -9.09 -6.89
C GLY A 28 -10.45 -7.81 -6.10
N ASN A 29 -10.06 -7.93 -4.82
CA ASN A 29 -9.87 -6.78 -3.94
C ASN A 29 -8.61 -5.98 -4.31
N THR A 30 -8.80 -4.89 -5.07
CA THR A 30 -7.73 -3.98 -5.50
C THR A 30 -7.34 -2.93 -4.45
N SER A 31 -7.89 -2.99 -3.25
CA SER A 31 -7.59 -2.02 -2.19
C SER A 31 -6.14 -2.20 -1.75
N LEU A 32 -5.39 -1.10 -1.69
CA LEU A 32 -3.98 -1.14 -1.31
C LEU A 32 -3.80 -1.38 0.20
N PHE A 33 -4.77 -0.92 1.00
CA PHE A 33 -4.80 -1.10 2.44
C PHE A 33 -6.07 -1.81 2.88
N LEU A 34 -5.93 -2.79 3.78
CA LEU A 34 -7.02 -3.51 4.41
C LEU A 34 -7.00 -3.25 5.92
N SER A 35 -8.18 -3.29 6.54
CA SER A 35 -8.25 -3.29 8.01
C SER A 35 -7.61 -4.56 8.54
N ALA A 36 -6.75 -4.46 9.54
CA ALA A 36 -6.08 -5.62 10.13
C ALA A 36 -7.05 -6.62 10.79
N GLY A 37 -8.30 -6.19 11.09
CA GLY A 37 -9.35 -7.03 11.68
C GLY A 37 -9.10 -7.35 13.17
N GLY A 38 -10.11 -7.92 13.83
CA GLY A 38 -10.03 -8.35 15.24
C GLY A 38 -9.64 -7.23 16.21
N ASP A 39 -8.73 -7.53 17.14
CA ASP A 39 -8.17 -6.59 18.14
C ASP A 39 -7.40 -5.40 17.52
N TYR A 40 -7.19 -5.45 16.21
CA TYR A 40 -6.41 -4.49 15.44
C TYR A 40 -7.28 -3.62 14.52
N ALA A 41 -8.58 -3.51 14.80
CA ALA A 41 -9.53 -2.73 13.99
C ALA A 41 -9.11 -1.26 13.75
N ASN A 42 -8.29 -0.69 14.64
CA ASN A 42 -7.74 0.67 14.51
C ASN A 42 -6.50 0.76 13.61
N TYR A 43 -6.03 -0.35 13.05
CA TYR A 43 -4.84 -0.44 12.21
C TYR A 43 -5.19 -0.88 10.78
N TYR A 44 -4.44 -0.32 9.84
CA TYR A 44 -4.38 -0.77 8.46
C TYR A 44 -3.12 -1.58 8.21
N ILE A 45 -3.25 -2.62 7.38
CA ILE A 45 -2.16 -3.40 6.80
C ILE A 45 -2.13 -3.16 5.29
N CYS A 46 -0.96 -3.33 4.68
CA CYS A 46 -0.89 -3.45 3.23
C CYS A 46 -1.60 -4.74 2.80
N ASN A 47 -2.43 -4.68 1.75
CA ASN A 47 -3.12 -5.85 1.25
C ASN A 47 -2.08 -6.87 0.72
N PRO A 48 -1.95 -8.08 1.29
CA PRO A 48 -0.95 -9.05 0.85
C PRO A 48 -1.16 -9.44 -0.62
N ILE A 49 -2.42 -9.42 -1.07
CA ILE A 49 -2.83 -9.83 -2.41
C ILE A 49 -2.64 -8.68 -3.43
N VAL A 50 -2.26 -7.46 -3.01
CA VAL A 50 -2.09 -6.30 -3.91
C VAL A 50 -1.08 -6.56 -5.02
N GLY A 51 -0.07 -7.39 -4.77
CA GLY A 51 0.93 -7.76 -5.77
C GLY A 51 0.31 -8.42 -7.01
N ARG A 52 -0.81 -9.15 -6.86
CA ARG A 52 -1.52 -9.78 -7.98
C ARG A 52 -2.00 -8.77 -9.03
N ARG A 53 -2.24 -7.51 -8.64
CA ARG A 53 -2.63 -6.44 -9.58
C ARG A 53 -1.52 -6.09 -10.58
N TYR A 54 -0.26 -6.36 -10.25
CA TYR A 54 0.88 -5.99 -11.07
C TYR A 54 1.62 -7.21 -11.63
N PHE A 55 1.53 -8.35 -10.95
CA PHE A 55 2.28 -9.57 -11.26
C PHE A 55 1.35 -10.74 -11.66
N PHE A 56 0.53 -10.55 -12.70
CA PHE A 56 -0.39 -11.59 -13.18
C PHE A 56 0.31 -12.80 -13.82
N PHE A 57 1.54 -12.61 -14.33
CA PHE A 57 2.30 -13.61 -15.09
C PHE A 57 3.38 -14.34 -14.27
N TYR A 58 3.62 -13.94 -13.03
CA TYR A 58 4.69 -14.49 -12.20
C TYR A 58 4.13 -15.51 -11.19
N PHE A 59 4.78 -16.67 -11.10
CA PHE A 59 4.45 -17.71 -10.12
C PHE A 59 4.77 -17.30 -8.67
N THR A 60 5.73 -16.39 -8.49
CA THR A 60 6.11 -15.84 -7.19
C THR A 60 5.73 -14.36 -7.15
N ILE A 61 4.57 -14.07 -6.56
CA ILE A 61 4.12 -12.70 -6.34
C ILE A 61 4.84 -12.18 -5.08
N PRO A 62 5.54 -11.03 -5.15
CA PRO A 62 6.14 -10.45 -3.97
C PRO A 62 5.06 -9.96 -3.01
N ASP A 63 5.02 -10.55 -1.82
CA ASP A 63 4.13 -10.11 -0.75
C ASP A 63 4.70 -8.82 -0.11
N PRO A 64 3.87 -7.78 0.06
CA PRO A 64 4.28 -6.62 0.83
C PRO A 64 4.52 -7.01 2.30
N PRO A 65 5.46 -6.34 2.98
CA PRO A 65 5.70 -6.59 4.40
C PRO A 65 4.45 -6.28 5.24
N ASN A 66 4.17 -7.13 6.24
CA ASN A 66 3.04 -7.04 7.16
C ASN A 66 3.21 -5.94 8.22
N ASP A 67 3.40 -4.70 7.78
CA ASP A 67 3.49 -3.54 8.66
C ASP A 67 2.11 -2.94 8.91
N VAL A 68 1.74 -2.88 10.19
CA VAL A 68 0.55 -2.18 10.67
C VAL A 68 0.81 -0.69 10.86
N PHE A 69 -0.15 0.15 10.51
CA PHE A 69 -0.16 1.57 10.85
C PHE A 69 -1.56 2.03 11.24
N LEU A 70 -1.65 3.04 12.11
CA LEU A 70 -2.93 3.56 12.59
C LEU A 70 -3.80 4.06 11.44
N LYS A 71 -5.09 3.70 11.43
CA LYS A 71 -6.09 4.13 10.44
C LYS A 71 -6.22 5.66 10.41
N GLN A 72 -6.41 6.25 11.59
CA GLN A 72 -6.39 7.71 11.75
C GLN A 72 -4.97 8.20 12.02
N LYS A 73 -4.55 9.23 11.30
CA LYS A 73 -3.23 9.85 11.47
C LYS A 73 -3.25 10.75 12.70
N PRO A 74 -2.37 10.57 13.70
CA PRO A 74 -2.27 11.50 14.83
C PRO A 74 -1.71 12.85 14.37
N ALA A 75 -2.12 13.94 15.03
CA ALA A 75 -1.76 15.32 14.66
C ALA A 75 -0.23 15.54 14.59
N ASN A 76 0.52 14.91 15.49
CA ASN A 76 1.99 15.00 15.56
C ASN A 76 2.70 13.78 14.95
N GLY A 77 2.02 13.02 14.08
CA GLY A 77 2.59 11.84 13.43
C GLY A 77 2.98 12.08 11.98
N TYR A 78 4.07 11.45 11.55
CA TYR A 78 4.45 11.36 10.13
C TYR A 78 4.23 9.91 9.63
N ARG A 79 3.80 9.77 8.38
CA ARG A 79 3.76 8.47 7.68
C ARG A 79 4.80 8.50 6.56
N ILE A 80 5.77 7.61 6.65
CA ILE A 80 6.82 7.46 5.63
C ILE A 80 6.57 6.13 4.94
N PHE A 81 6.30 6.17 3.64
CA PHE A 81 6.18 4.98 2.81
C PHE A 81 7.43 4.87 1.95
N ALA A 82 8.24 3.83 2.17
CA ALA A 82 9.36 3.52 1.30
C ALA A 82 8.92 2.40 0.35
N LEU A 83 8.86 2.73 -0.95
CA LEU A 83 8.52 1.79 -2.02
C LEU A 83 9.80 1.53 -2.83
N GLY A 84 10.07 0.28 -3.14
CA GLY A 84 11.23 -0.11 -3.94
C GLY A 84 11.33 -1.63 -4.05
N GLY A 85 12.37 -2.09 -4.73
CA GLY A 85 12.63 -3.52 -4.96
C GLY A 85 13.23 -4.23 -3.75
N SER A 86 14.08 -5.22 -4.01
CA SER A 86 14.71 -6.09 -3.02
C SER A 86 15.39 -5.34 -1.86
N THR A 87 16.04 -4.21 -2.12
CA THR A 87 16.72 -3.39 -1.09
C THR A 87 15.74 -2.75 -0.10
N THR A 88 14.61 -2.24 -0.59
CA THR A 88 13.58 -1.64 0.28
C THR A 88 12.79 -2.71 1.02
N ALA A 89 12.62 -3.88 0.39
CA ALA A 89 12.05 -5.07 0.98
C ALA A 89 13.00 -5.81 1.95
N GLY A 90 14.26 -5.36 2.10
CA GLY A 90 15.22 -5.94 3.04
C GLY A 90 15.76 -7.32 2.65
N TYR A 91 15.82 -7.66 1.37
CA TYR A 91 16.51 -8.87 0.95
C TYR A 91 18.03 -8.63 0.91
N PRO A 92 18.88 -9.55 1.42
CA PRO A 92 18.57 -10.80 2.14
C PRO A 92 18.43 -10.62 3.66
N TYR A 93 18.73 -9.43 4.18
CA TYR A 93 18.79 -9.12 5.60
C TYR A 93 17.42 -8.68 6.12
N GLY A 94 16.68 -9.61 6.75
CA GLY A 94 15.26 -9.47 7.15
C GLY A 94 14.83 -8.22 7.94
N ASN A 95 13.63 -8.24 8.52
CA ASN A 95 12.86 -7.05 8.96
C ASN A 95 13.60 -5.96 9.78
N ASN A 96 14.67 -6.30 10.50
CA ASN A 96 15.41 -5.36 11.34
C ASN A 96 16.48 -4.52 10.63
N ILE A 97 16.93 -4.92 9.43
CA ILE A 97 18.01 -4.21 8.67
C ILE A 97 17.43 -3.50 7.43
N MET A 98 16.10 -3.55 7.26
CA MET A 98 15.43 -2.92 6.12
C MET A 98 15.66 -1.41 6.13
N PHE A 99 15.74 -0.81 4.94
CA PHE A 99 15.80 0.66 4.75
C PHE A 99 14.75 1.40 5.60
N ARG A 100 13.56 0.80 5.77
CA ARG A 100 12.46 1.32 6.58
C ARG A 100 12.80 1.41 8.07
N ALA A 101 13.55 0.45 8.62
CA ALA A 101 14.02 0.46 10.00
C ALA A 101 15.05 1.59 10.21
N PHE A 102 15.95 1.80 9.26
CA PHE A 102 16.89 2.93 9.28
C PHE A 102 16.16 4.28 9.27
N CYS A 103 15.22 4.49 8.35
CA CYS A 103 14.42 5.72 8.31
C CYS A 103 13.60 5.94 9.59
N ARG A 104 13.08 4.86 10.19
CA ARG A 104 12.35 4.92 11.47
C ARG A 104 13.28 5.37 12.61
N ASN A 105 14.51 4.87 12.66
CA ASN A 105 15.47 5.30 13.68
C ASN A 105 15.96 6.72 13.46
N ALA A 106 16.26 7.10 12.21
CA ALA A 106 16.68 8.45 11.85
C ALA A 106 15.60 9.51 12.15
N SER A 107 14.32 9.19 11.93
CA SER A 107 13.22 10.10 12.29
C SER A 107 13.00 10.23 13.79
N ARG A 108 13.31 9.19 14.58
CA ARG A 108 13.28 9.26 16.06
C ARG A 108 14.39 10.15 16.61
N THR A 109 15.59 10.08 16.05
CA THR A 109 16.72 10.89 16.52
C THR A 109 16.57 12.36 16.15
N SER A 110 15.97 12.70 15.01
CA SER A 110 15.72 14.09 14.61
C SER A 110 14.50 14.74 15.29
N SER A 111 13.57 13.95 15.84
CA SER A 111 12.35 14.44 16.49
C SER A 111 12.11 13.77 17.86
N PRO A 112 12.87 14.14 18.91
CA PRO A 112 12.79 13.50 20.23
C PRO A 112 11.46 13.73 20.97
N THR A 113 10.63 14.68 20.55
CA THR A 113 9.31 15.00 21.14
C THR A 113 8.14 14.21 20.53
N ALA A 114 8.38 13.37 19.52
CA ALA A 114 7.32 12.55 18.93
C ALA A 114 6.91 11.43 19.92
N PRO A 115 5.62 11.28 20.25
CA PRO A 115 5.18 10.32 21.26
C PRO A 115 5.60 8.89 20.87
N SER A 116 6.27 8.21 21.79
CA SER A 116 6.85 6.86 21.66
C SER A 116 5.81 5.74 21.47
N ARG A 117 4.55 6.07 21.18
CA ARG A 117 3.39 5.17 21.13
C ARG A 117 3.29 4.37 19.83
N TRP A 118 4.42 3.92 19.31
CA TRP A 118 4.50 3.00 18.18
C TRP A 118 5.07 1.67 18.68
N SER A 119 4.43 1.07 19.68
CA SER A 119 4.57 -0.35 19.94
C SER A 119 3.71 -1.07 18.91
N THR A 120 4.34 -1.68 17.91
CA THR A 120 3.75 -2.86 17.28
C THR A 120 3.38 -3.81 18.42
N PRO A 121 2.11 -4.20 18.57
CA PRO A 121 1.77 -5.26 19.51
C PRO A 121 2.58 -6.50 19.12
N ARG A 122 3.14 -7.14 20.15
CA ARG A 122 4.00 -8.33 20.02
C ARG A 122 3.19 -9.52 19.56
#